data_AF-A0AAD7HKN0-F1
#
_entry.id   AF-A0AAD7HKN0-F1
#
_cell.length_a   1.000
_cell.length_b   1.000
_cell.length_c   1.000
_cell.angle_alpha   90.00
_cell.angle_beta   90.00
_cell.angle_gamma   90.00
#
_symmetry.space_group_name_H-M   'P 1'
#
loop_
_entity.id
_entity.type
_entity.pdbx_description
1 polymer ?
#
loop_
_entity_poly.entity_id
_entity_poly.type
_entity_poly.pdbx_seq_one_letter_code
_entity_poly.pdbx_strand_id
1 'polypeptide(L)'
;MLKHSTRFDDLTKSQTATLMSEFEAAKAQRKKVVQPCPSHAAAAHEVTTWENRIDSEIAALWERTGALALLVIGRSDVANTLKLGIYGVPDALDYFTQVMHCTPNQFCLKFDHYGVNRVAVGLEVGYATLRKETTAMITDHLESKISKKVHMKYNNYDSMLTEYGYELIGSPQDIPFQAPSNLATVDKLRPLRDALVADTFRWEPMLDAHRAEHAAKVAAGAAGTVKKKKERSDKGKTRDEAAALREKRKLDDGDGEDGGKKKRAKHTDLSGYTEEESAAHVREREARKKRQQRVRKRGVEYVSADGGGPARKRKKAEEGGGGDEGGDSESGGEGEEAPVKKKAKLPGRGRGCGIVSRATISHSDAEYAPAKEKGKAKPAAQEEEDEESSDPDVPRSTLPHQQKMP
;
A
#
# COMPACT_ATOMS: atom_id res chain seq x y z
N MET A 1 -36.21 4.78 5.48
CA MET A 1 -36.95 3.65 4.87
C MET A 1 -36.22 3.16 3.62
N LEU A 2 -35.11 2.45 3.78
CA LEU A 2 -34.33 1.94 2.66
C LEU A 2 -33.71 0.59 3.03
N LYS A 3 -33.83 -0.34 2.08
CA LYS A 3 -33.10 -1.61 1.92
C LYS A 3 -33.57 -2.80 2.77
N HIS A 4 -34.77 -3.30 2.46
CA HIS A 4 -34.95 -4.75 2.46
C HIS A 4 -34.03 -5.31 1.38
N SER A 5 -32.85 -5.77 1.80
CA SER A 5 -32.08 -6.74 1.01
C SER A 5 -32.97 -7.97 0.89
N THR A 6 -33.60 -8.15 -0.27
CA THR A 6 -34.34 -9.38 -0.56
C THR A 6 -33.36 -10.52 -0.43
N ARG A 7 -33.52 -11.28 0.64
CA ARG A 7 -32.72 -12.46 0.93
C ARG A 7 -32.82 -13.37 -0.29
N PHE A 8 -31.71 -13.95 -0.74
CA PHE A 8 -31.68 -14.82 -1.92
C PHE A 8 -32.70 -15.98 -1.84
N ASP A 9 -33.13 -16.30 -0.62
CA ASP A 9 -34.08 -17.35 -0.30
C ASP A 9 -35.53 -17.04 -0.74
N ASP A 10 -35.88 -15.76 -0.96
CA ASP A 10 -37.26 -15.35 -1.32
C ASP A 10 -37.46 -15.19 -2.84
N LEU A 11 -36.45 -15.50 -3.66
CA LEU A 11 -36.54 -15.38 -5.11
C LEU A 11 -37.42 -16.49 -5.70
N THR A 12 -38.42 -16.09 -6.46
CA THR A 12 -39.22 -17.04 -7.24
C THR A 12 -38.33 -17.72 -8.30
N LYS A 13 -38.68 -18.96 -8.69
CA LYS A 13 -37.95 -19.71 -9.74
C LYS A 13 -37.79 -18.92 -11.05
N SER A 14 -38.73 -18.03 -11.36
CA SER A 14 -38.66 -17.16 -12.53
C SER A 14 -37.57 -16.09 -12.38
N GLN A 15 -37.46 -15.46 -11.21
CA GLN A 15 -36.45 -14.42 -10.96
C GLN A 15 -35.04 -15.00 -10.89
N THR A 16 -34.87 -16.22 -10.35
CA THR A 16 -33.58 -16.91 -10.36
C THR A 16 -33.13 -17.24 -11.78
N ALA A 17 -34.05 -17.66 -12.66
CA ALA A 17 -33.73 -17.90 -14.08
C ALA A 17 -33.31 -16.61 -14.81
N THR A 18 -34.00 -15.49 -14.56
CA THR A 18 -33.62 -14.18 -15.13
C THR A 18 -32.23 -13.74 -14.66
N LEU A 19 -31.95 -13.79 -13.36
CA LEU A 19 -30.65 -13.41 -12.80
C LEU A 19 -29.52 -14.31 -13.31
N MET A 20 -29.77 -15.62 -13.46
CA MET A 20 -28.80 -16.55 -14.05
C MET A 20 -28.52 -16.20 -15.52
N SER A 21 -29.56 -15.87 -16.30
CA SER A 21 -29.41 -15.46 -17.71
C SER A 21 -28.63 -14.14 -17.84
N GLU A 22 -28.93 -13.15 -17.00
CA GLU A 22 -28.18 -11.88 -16.96
C GLU A 22 -26.72 -12.10 -16.57
N PHE A 23 -26.45 -12.99 -15.59
CA PHE A 23 -25.10 -13.35 -15.19
C PHE A 23 -24.33 -14.03 -16.32
N GLU A 24 -24.96 -14.94 -17.07
CA GLU A 24 -24.35 -15.59 -18.24
C GLU A 24 -24.10 -14.61 -19.38
N ALA A 25 -25.05 -13.69 -19.65
CA ALA A 25 -24.87 -12.63 -20.64
C ALA A 25 -23.71 -11.70 -20.26
N ALA A 26 -23.61 -11.30 -18.99
CA ALA A 26 -22.50 -10.50 -18.47
C ALA A 26 -21.16 -11.27 -18.56
N LYS A 27 -21.15 -12.57 -18.27
CA LYS A 27 -19.97 -13.43 -18.44
C LYS A 27 -19.55 -13.55 -19.90
N ALA A 28 -20.52 -13.65 -20.82
CA ALA A 28 -20.27 -13.68 -22.26
C ALA A 28 -19.75 -12.34 -22.78
N GLN A 29 -20.30 -11.21 -22.31
CA GLN A 29 -19.77 -9.87 -22.62
C GLN A 29 -18.34 -9.70 -22.10
N ARG A 30 -18.06 -10.11 -20.86
CA ARG A 30 -16.69 -10.08 -20.31
C ARG A 30 -15.71 -10.91 -21.14
N LYS A 31 -16.13 -12.08 -21.64
CA LYS A 31 -15.31 -12.89 -22.57
C LYS A 31 -15.07 -12.22 -23.93
N LYS A 32 -16.00 -11.37 -24.39
CA LYS A 32 -15.84 -10.61 -25.64
C LYS A 32 -14.93 -9.38 -25.46
N VAL A 33 -15.03 -8.71 -24.32
CA VAL A 33 -14.24 -7.50 -24.00
C VAL A 33 -12.81 -7.86 -23.58
N VAL A 34 -12.64 -8.96 -22.84
CA VAL A 34 -11.34 -9.50 -22.46
C VAL A 34 -11.07 -10.68 -23.38
N GLN A 35 -10.61 -10.43 -24.60
CA GLN A 35 -10.00 -11.50 -25.37
C GLN A 35 -8.79 -12.00 -24.56
N PRO A 36 -8.74 -13.28 -24.16
CA PRO A 36 -7.57 -13.82 -23.52
C PRO A 36 -6.42 -13.70 -24.53
N CYS A 37 -5.39 -12.91 -24.21
CA CYS A 37 -4.20 -12.89 -25.05
C CYS A 37 -3.65 -14.33 -25.07
N PRO A 38 -3.45 -14.94 -26.24
CA PRO A 38 -3.12 -16.36 -26.37
C PRO A 38 -1.74 -16.70 -25.77
N SER A 39 -0.88 -15.71 -25.51
CA SER A 39 0.39 -15.88 -24.82
C SER A 39 0.81 -14.62 -24.06
N HIS A 40 1.67 -14.78 -23.04
CA HIS A 40 2.31 -13.66 -22.34
C HIS A 40 3.14 -12.76 -23.26
N ALA A 41 3.72 -13.33 -24.33
CA ALA A 41 4.47 -12.58 -25.32
C ALA A 41 3.57 -11.65 -26.15
N ALA A 42 2.39 -12.14 -26.57
CA ALA A 42 1.40 -11.31 -27.26
C ALA A 42 0.91 -10.17 -26.37
N ALA A 43 0.59 -10.48 -25.10
CA ALA A 43 0.20 -9.46 -24.12
C ALA A 43 1.31 -8.42 -23.90
N ALA A 44 2.57 -8.83 -23.78
CA ALA A 44 3.69 -7.91 -23.62
C ALA A 44 3.85 -6.99 -24.84
N HIS A 45 3.69 -7.52 -26.06
CA HIS A 45 3.73 -6.72 -27.29
C HIS A 45 2.59 -5.71 -27.38
N GLU A 46 1.37 -6.10 -27.00
CA GLU A 46 0.22 -5.18 -26.93
C GLU A 46 0.49 -4.04 -25.94
N VAL A 47 1.01 -4.34 -24.76
CA VAL A 47 1.37 -3.32 -23.77
C VAL A 47 2.47 -2.41 -24.31
N THR A 48 3.52 -2.93 -24.97
CA THR A 48 4.55 -2.09 -25.58
C THR A 48 4.02 -1.19 -26.71
N THR A 49 3.05 -1.68 -27.50
CA THR A 49 2.40 -0.86 -28.52
C THR A 49 1.59 0.27 -27.88
N TRP A 50 0.88 -0.03 -26.80
CA TRP A 50 0.12 0.94 -26.02
C TRP A 50 1.03 1.94 -25.28
N GLU A 51 2.15 1.49 -24.73
CA GLU A 51 3.19 2.31 -24.11
C GLU A 51 3.66 3.42 -25.04
N ASN A 52 4.08 3.06 -26.25
CA ASN A 52 4.57 4.03 -27.24
C ASN A 52 3.50 5.06 -27.60
N ARG A 53 2.24 4.63 -27.68
CA ARG A 53 1.12 5.55 -27.93
C ARG A 53 0.93 6.51 -26.77
N ILE A 54 0.83 6.02 -25.54
CA ILE A 54 0.62 6.89 -24.38
C ILE A 54 1.79 7.83 -24.14
N ASP A 55 3.03 7.39 -24.34
CA ASP A 55 4.20 8.25 -24.22
C ASP A 55 4.10 9.48 -25.15
N SER A 56 3.69 9.26 -26.40
CA SER A 56 3.43 10.35 -27.35
C SER A 56 2.27 11.26 -26.92
N GLU A 57 1.20 10.69 -26.34
CA GLU A 57 0.05 11.45 -25.85
C GLU A 57 0.40 12.29 -24.61
N ILE A 58 1.24 11.76 -23.71
CA ILE A 58 1.76 12.46 -22.53
C ILE A 58 2.63 13.64 -22.95
N ALA A 59 3.55 13.43 -23.89
CA ALA A 59 4.40 14.50 -24.41
C ALA A 59 3.55 15.62 -25.06
N ALA A 60 2.61 15.26 -25.94
CA ALA A 60 1.73 16.21 -26.61
C ALA A 60 0.77 16.94 -25.63
N LEU A 61 0.35 16.28 -24.55
CA LEU A 61 -0.46 16.91 -23.50
C LEU A 61 0.36 17.96 -22.74
N TRP A 62 1.59 17.61 -22.37
CA TRP A 62 2.50 18.53 -21.68
C TRP A 62 2.84 19.74 -22.54
N GLU A 63 3.16 19.55 -23.81
CA GLU A 63 3.47 20.67 -24.73
C GLU A 63 2.29 21.66 -24.87
N ARG A 64 1.05 21.16 -24.90
CA ARG A 64 -0.14 22.00 -25.07
C ARG A 64 -0.60 22.70 -23.80
N THR A 65 -0.38 22.08 -22.64
CA THR A 65 -1.06 22.51 -21.39
C THR A 65 -0.11 22.77 -20.23
N GLY A 66 1.14 22.31 -20.32
CA GLY A 66 2.07 22.24 -19.20
C GLY A 66 1.70 21.20 -18.14
N ALA A 67 0.70 20.34 -18.39
CA ALA A 67 0.31 19.30 -17.43
C ALA A 67 1.43 18.27 -17.23
N LEU A 68 1.72 17.95 -15.97
CA LEU A 68 2.66 16.90 -15.61
C LEU A 68 1.93 15.56 -15.58
N ALA A 69 2.40 14.62 -16.38
CA ALA A 69 1.88 13.26 -16.44
C ALA A 69 3.01 12.24 -16.29
N LEU A 70 2.65 11.09 -15.72
CA LEU A 70 3.54 9.97 -15.48
C LEU A 70 2.77 8.66 -15.68
N LEU A 71 3.39 7.72 -16.37
CA LEU A 71 2.95 6.34 -16.53
C LEU A 71 4.00 5.40 -15.93
N VAL A 72 3.57 4.52 -15.02
CA VAL A 72 4.41 3.48 -14.42
C VAL A 72 3.81 2.13 -14.73
N ILE A 73 4.62 1.24 -15.30
CA ILE A 73 4.19 -0.09 -15.71
C ILE A 73 5.04 -1.12 -14.96
N GLY A 74 4.33 -2.02 -14.29
CA GLY A 74 4.89 -3.11 -13.48
C GLY A 74 4.20 -4.43 -13.83
N ARG A 75 4.86 -5.54 -13.50
CA ARG A 75 4.27 -6.87 -13.69
C ARG A 75 3.38 -7.20 -12.49
N SER A 76 2.27 -7.87 -12.77
CA SER A 76 1.44 -8.49 -11.73
C SER A 76 1.90 -9.91 -11.38
N ASP A 77 2.64 -10.57 -12.25
CA ASP A 77 3.04 -11.97 -12.14
C ASP A 77 4.50 -12.14 -12.59
N VAL A 78 5.23 -13.05 -11.94
CA VAL A 78 6.61 -13.44 -12.28
C VAL A 78 6.69 -13.99 -13.70
N ALA A 79 5.64 -14.71 -14.16
CA ALA A 79 5.60 -15.31 -15.48
C ALA A 79 5.41 -14.29 -16.62
N ASN A 80 5.01 -13.05 -16.29
CA ASN A 80 4.80 -12.02 -17.29
C ASN A 80 6.15 -11.50 -17.81
N THR A 81 6.33 -11.52 -19.14
CA THR A 81 7.53 -11.04 -19.83
C THR A 81 7.52 -9.54 -20.12
N LEU A 82 6.54 -8.81 -19.58
CA LEU A 82 6.43 -7.37 -19.72
C LEU A 82 7.69 -6.65 -19.21
N LYS A 83 8.17 -5.69 -20.00
CA LYS A 83 9.30 -4.84 -19.62
C LYS A 83 8.84 -3.79 -18.62
N LEU A 84 9.69 -3.51 -17.63
CA LEU A 84 9.45 -2.41 -16.71
C LEU A 84 9.69 -1.08 -17.40
N GLY A 85 8.70 -0.20 -17.29
CA GLY A 85 8.69 1.09 -17.95
C GLY A 85 8.21 2.19 -17.02
N ILE A 86 8.87 3.34 -17.12
CA ILE A 86 8.38 4.61 -16.61
C ILE A 86 8.51 5.64 -17.71
N TYR A 87 7.39 6.28 -17.99
CA TYR A 87 7.24 7.26 -19.05
C TYR A 87 6.67 8.52 -18.43
N GLY A 88 7.14 9.66 -18.87
CA GLY A 88 6.73 10.93 -18.30
C GLY A 88 7.60 12.07 -18.76
N VAL A 89 7.08 13.26 -18.54
CA VAL A 89 7.80 14.52 -18.78
C VAL A 89 9.04 14.57 -17.89
N PRO A 90 10.19 15.13 -18.34
CA PRO A 90 11.40 15.25 -17.52
C PRO A 90 11.16 15.80 -16.11
N ASP A 91 10.35 16.85 -15.97
CA ASP A 91 9.99 17.45 -14.68
C ASP A 91 9.23 16.47 -13.75
N ALA A 92 8.40 15.60 -14.32
CA ALA A 92 7.71 14.55 -13.57
C ALA A 92 8.67 13.42 -13.14
N LEU A 93 9.72 13.15 -13.92
CA LEU A 93 10.75 12.18 -13.55
C LEU A 93 11.68 12.71 -12.45
N ASP A 94 11.93 14.02 -12.43
CA ASP A 94 12.71 14.70 -11.39
C ASP A 94 12.04 14.64 -10.01
N TYR A 95 10.71 14.50 -9.94
CA TYR A 95 9.98 14.25 -8.69
C TYR A 95 10.57 13.06 -7.91
N PHE A 96 10.99 11.99 -8.59
CA PHE A 96 11.52 10.80 -7.92
C PHE A 96 12.84 11.08 -7.20
N THR A 97 13.74 11.84 -7.83
CA THR A 97 15.05 12.14 -7.26
C THR A 97 14.94 13.21 -6.18
N GLN A 98 14.15 14.26 -6.43
CA GLN A 98 14.03 15.42 -5.55
C GLN A 98 13.16 15.13 -4.32
N VAL A 99 12.02 14.44 -4.48
CA VAL A 99 11.03 14.23 -3.41
C VAL A 99 11.12 12.82 -2.83
N MET A 100 11.19 11.79 -3.68
CA MET A 100 11.20 10.39 -3.22
C MET A 100 12.61 9.88 -2.89
N HIS A 101 13.65 10.67 -3.18
CA HIS A 101 15.06 10.33 -2.98
C HIS A 101 15.44 8.95 -3.57
N CYS A 102 14.91 8.65 -4.75
CA CYS A 102 15.24 7.44 -5.50
C CYS A 102 15.26 7.73 -7.00
N THR A 103 15.95 6.92 -7.79
CA THR A 103 15.90 7.07 -9.24
C THR A 103 14.56 6.54 -9.78
N PRO A 104 14.05 7.04 -10.92
CA PRO A 104 12.85 6.50 -11.57
C PRO A 104 12.90 4.97 -11.74
N ASN A 105 14.06 4.42 -12.12
CA ASN A 105 14.26 2.98 -12.25
C ASN A 105 14.16 2.23 -10.91
N GLN A 106 14.70 2.80 -9.82
CA GLN A 106 14.56 2.21 -8.49
C GLN A 106 13.11 2.20 -8.03
N PHE A 107 12.34 3.24 -8.36
CA PHE A 107 10.91 3.27 -8.09
C PHE A 107 10.17 2.17 -8.86
N CYS A 108 10.44 2.02 -10.16
CA CYS A 108 9.85 0.96 -10.99
C CYS A 108 10.11 -0.43 -10.43
N LEU A 109 11.35 -0.70 -10.03
CA LEU A 109 11.71 -1.99 -9.42
C LEU A 109 10.96 -2.24 -8.11
N LYS A 110 10.77 -1.21 -7.27
CA LYS A 110 9.98 -1.34 -6.03
C LYS A 110 8.50 -1.56 -6.33
N PHE A 111 7.96 -0.89 -7.34
CA PHE A 111 6.58 -1.03 -7.78
C PHE A 111 6.33 -2.41 -8.42
N ASP A 112 7.22 -2.89 -9.28
CA ASP A 112 7.20 -4.25 -9.83
C ASP A 112 7.26 -5.29 -8.73
N HIS A 113 8.23 -5.15 -7.82
CA HIS A 113 8.36 -6.05 -6.68
C HIS A 113 7.09 -6.06 -5.82
N TYR A 114 6.40 -4.93 -5.68
CA TYR A 114 5.10 -4.89 -5.03
C TYR A 114 4.04 -5.67 -5.83
N GLY A 115 3.94 -5.47 -7.15
CA GLY A 115 2.98 -6.14 -8.03
C GLY A 115 3.18 -7.66 -8.09
N VAL A 116 4.40 -8.10 -8.38
CA VAL A 116 4.80 -9.50 -8.50
C VAL A 116 4.64 -10.25 -7.18
N ASN A 117 5.09 -9.66 -6.05
CA ASN A 117 4.93 -10.32 -4.76
C ASN A 117 3.48 -10.32 -4.27
N ARG A 118 2.62 -9.45 -4.80
CA ARG A 118 1.18 -9.50 -4.51
C ARG A 118 0.61 -10.87 -4.87
N VAL A 119 1.10 -11.47 -5.96
CA VAL A 119 0.65 -12.77 -6.45
C VAL A 119 1.53 -13.90 -5.89
N ALA A 120 2.86 -13.78 -5.95
CA ALA A 120 3.77 -14.86 -5.55
C ALA A 120 3.78 -15.16 -4.04
N VAL A 121 3.56 -14.14 -3.20
CA VAL A 121 3.47 -14.31 -1.74
C VAL A 121 2.00 -14.51 -1.31
N GLY A 122 1.07 -14.56 -2.27
CA GLY A 122 -0.35 -14.39 -2.03
C GLY A 122 -0.66 -13.15 -1.20
N LEU A 123 0.24 -12.14 -1.24
CA LEU A 123 0.65 -11.26 -0.13
C LEU A 123 -0.48 -11.14 0.87
N GLU A 124 -0.61 -12.18 1.71
CA GLU A 124 -1.44 -12.07 2.87
C GLU A 124 -0.72 -10.97 3.60
N VAL A 125 -1.38 -9.82 3.73
CA VAL A 125 -0.88 -8.70 4.50
C VAL A 125 -0.24 -9.33 5.72
N GLY A 126 1.11 -9.29 5.79
CA GLY A 126 1.82 -10.21 6.68
C GLY A 126 1.24 -10.06 8.08
N TYR A 127 1.14 -11.14 8.87
CA TYR A 127 0.40 -11.13 10.14
C TYR A 127 0.58 -9.83 10.96
N ALA A 128 1.81 -9.33 11.05
CA ALA A 128 2.14 -8.07 11.73
C ALA A 128 1.47 -6.83 11.11
N THR A 129 1.46 -6.72 9.79
CA THR A 129 0.80 -5.66 9.03
C THR A 129 -0.71 -5.78 9.14
N LEU A 130 -1.28 -6.98 8.99
CA LEU A 130 -2.74 -7.18 9.04
C LEU A 130 -3.26 -6.86 10.43
N ARG A 131 -2.57 -7.35 11.46
CA ARG A 131 -2.85 -6.99 12.84
C ARG A 131 -2.82 -5.47 13.06
N LYS A 132 -1.80 -4.77 12.52
CA LYS A 132 -1.65 -3.32 12.68
C LYS A 132 -2.81 -2.58 12.00
N GLU A 133 -3.14 -2.99 10.78
CA GLU A 133 -4.25 -2.45 9.98
C GLU A 133 -5.59 -2.68 10.69
N THR A 134 -5.90 -3.91 11.09
CA THR A 134 -7.14 -4.23 11.84
C THR A 134 -7.22 -3.45 13.16
N THR A 135 -6.10 -3.30 13.88
CA THR A 135 -6.08 -2.51 15.14
C THR A 135 -6.35 -1.03 14.87
N ALA A 136 -5.78 -0.47 13.80
CA ALA A 136 -6.04 0.91 13.39
C ALA A 136 -7.51 1.08 13.01
N MET A 137 -8.05 0.22 12.15
CA MET A 137 -9.47 0.25 11.75
C MET A 137 -10.43 0.19 12.95
N ILE A 138 -10.18 -0.68 13.93
CA ILE A 138 -11.01 -0.74 15.15
C ILE A 138 -10.94 0.57 15.93
N THR A 139 -9.74 1.15 16.06
CA THR A 139 -9.53 2.40 16.81
C THR A 139 -10.17 3.58 16.08
N ASP A 140 -9.92 3.72 14.78
CA ASP A 140 -10.46 4.77 13.93
C ASP A 140 -11.99 4.69 13.89
N HIS A 141 -12.56 3.48 13.77
CA HIS A 141 -14.00 3.29 13.80
C HIS A 141 -14.58 3.68 15.16
N LEU A 142 -13.94 3.31 16.28
CA LEU A 142 -14.38 3.71 17.61
C LEU A 142 -14.31 5.23 17.82
N GLU A 143 -13.19 5.86 17.45
CA GLU A 143 -12.96 7.31 17.53
C GLU A 143 -13.89 8.09 16.60
N SER A 144 -14.37 7.49 15.51
CA SER A 144 -15.38 8.13 14.65
C SER A 144 -16.76 8.24 15.32
N LYS A 145 -17.09 7.31 16.24
CA LYS A 145 -18.36 7.30 16.98
C LYS A 145 -18.25 8.04 18.31
N ILE A 146 -17.11 7.95 18.96
CA ILE A 146 -16.84 8.62 20.23
C ILE A 146 -16.00 9.85 19.94
N SER A 147 -16.50 11.05 20.23
CA SER A 147 -15.83 12.34 19.95
C SER A 147 -14.51 12.58 20.71
N LYS A 148 -13.94 11.55 21.33
CA LYS A 148 -12.73 11.60 22.15
C LYS A 148 -11.79 10.50 21.69
N LYS A 149 -10.49 10.72 21.89
CA LYS A 149 -9.47 9.70 21.67
C LYS A 149 -9.65 8.56 22.67
N VAL A 150 -10.16 7.41 22.23
CA VAL A 150 -10.45 6.26 23.09
C VAL A 150 -9.56 5.08 22.69
N HIS A 151 -8.94 4.46 23.70
CA HIS A 151 -8.22 3.21 23.52
C HIS A 151 -9.10 2.02 23.88
N MET A 152 -9.18 1.05 22.97
CA MET A 152 -9.94 -0.19 23.16
C MET A 152 -9.42 -1.01 24.34
N LYS A 153 -10.28 -1.21 25.36
CA LYS A 153 -9.96 -2.04 26.54
C LYS A 153 -10.58 -3.44 26.41
N TYR A 154 -9.98 -4.32 25.62
CA TYR A 154 -10.51 -5.68 25.36
C TYR A 154 -10.76 -6.51 26.65
N ASN A 155 -9.85 -6.45 27.64
CA ASN A 155 -10.01 -7.19 28.89
C ASN A 155 -11.07 -6.61 29.84
N ASN A 156 -11.51 -5.38 29.60
CA ASN A 156 -12.49 -4.69 30.42
C ASN A 156 -13.54 -4.04 29.52
N TYR A 157 -14.05 -4.85 28.60
CA TYR A 157 -15.01 -4.41 27.60
C TYR A 157 -16.30 -3.90 28.26
N ASP A 158 -16.75 -4.57 29.33
CA ASP A 158 -17.93 -4.17 30.10
C ASP A 158 -17.84 -2.75 30.69
N SER A 159 -16.66 -2.36 31.18
CA SER A 159 -16.44 -0.99 31.64
C SER A 159 -16.52 0.01 30.50
N MET A 160 -16.10 -0.37 29.29
CA MET A 160 -16.13 0.49 28.11
C MET A 160 -17.57 0.66 27.60
N LEU A 161 -18.37 -0.41 27.60
CA LEU A 161 -19.81 -0.39 27.36
C LEU A 161 -20.52 0.59 28.31
N THR A 162 -20.22 0.53 29.60
CA THR A 162 -20.84 1.42 30.60
C THR A 162 -20.38 2.88 30.45
N GLU A 163 -19.08 3.10 30.18
CA GLU A 163 -18.48 4.44 30.11
C GLU A 163 -18.93 5.22 28.86
N TYR A 164 -19.02 4.56 27.70
CA TYR A 164 -19.31 5.22 26.42
C TYR A 164 -20.70 4.92 25.89
N GLY A 165 -21.35 3.84 26.33
CA GLY A 165 -22.70 3.48 25.89
C GLY A 165 -22.76 2.98 24.45
N TYR A 166 -21.70 2.34 23.95
CA TYR A 166 -21.65 1.75 22.61
C TYR A 166 -21.43 0.24 22.70
N GLU A 167 -22.27 -0.51 22.02
CA GLU A 167 -22.16 -1.95 21.85
C GLU A 167 -21.55 -2.29 20.49
N LEU A 168 -20.82 -3.40 20.43
CA LEU A 168 -20.22 -3.90 19.22
C LEU A 168 -21.14 -4.94 18.58
N ILE A 169 -21.57 -4.68 17.34
CA ILE A 169 -22.49 -5.54 16.61
C ILE A 169 -21.78 -6.14 15.39
N GLY A 170 -22.13 -7.40 15.07
CA GLY A 170 -21.68 -8.10 13.88
C GLY A 170 -20.25 -8.65 13.95
N SER A 171 -19.84 -9.13 15.12
CA SER A 171 -18.63 -9.97 15.23
C SER A 171 -18.76 -11.18 14.32
N PRO A 172 -17.75 -11.48 13.48
CA PRO A 172 -17.77 -12.68 12.66
C PRO A 172 -17.97 -13.93 13.53
N GLN A 173 -18.77 -14.86 13.02
CA GLN A 173 -18.97 -16.16 13.65
C GLN A 173 -17.59 -16.85 13.76
N ASP A 174 -17.30 -17.45 14.92
CA ASP A 174 -16.04 -18.16 15.22
C ASP A 174 -14.80 -17.32 15.57
N ILE A 175 -14.90 -15.98 15.61
CA ILE A 175 -13.79 -15.13 16.07
C ILE A 175 -14.06 -14.67 17.51
N PRO A 176 -13.23 -15.07 18.49
CA PRO A 176 -13.39 -14.59 19.86
C PRO A 176 -13.10 -13.08 19.93
N PHE A 177 -13.94 -12.34 20.66
CA PHE A 177 -13.73 -10.91 20.86
C PHE A 177 -12.51 -10.65 21.75
N GLN A 178 -11.36 -10.44 21.12
CA GLN A 178 -10.07 -10.21 21.76
C GLN A 178 -9.25 -9.18 20.98
N ALA A 179 -8.17 -8.69 21.58
CA ALA A 179 -7.25 -7.81 20.89
C ALA A 179 -6.71 -8.48 19.62
N PRO A 180 -6.58 -7.77 18.48
CA PRO A 180 -6.01 -8.32 17.26
C PRO A 180 -4.61 -8.92 17.46
N SER A 181 -3.87 -8.48 18.48
CA SER A 181 -2.58 -9.08 18.86
C SER A 181 -2.65 -10.49 19.42
N ASN A 182 -3.79 -10.87 19.98
CA ASN A 182 -4.02 -12.17 20.60
C ASN A 182 -4.61 -13.18 19.60
N LEU A 183 -5.12 -12.71 18.46
CA LEU A 183 -5.59 -13.56 17.37
C LEU A 183 -4.41 -14.15 16.60
N ALA A 184 -3.85 -15.27 17.06
CA ALA A 184 -2.57 -15.80 16.57
C ALA A 184 -2.49 -16.18 15.07
N THR A 185 -3.63 -16.27 14.37
CA THR A 185 -3.70 -16.80 12.99
C THR A 185 -4.21 -15.74 12.03
N VAL A 186 -3.62 -15.66 10.83
CA VAL A 186 -4.05 -14.78 9.74
C VAL A 186 -5.50 -15.08 9.33
N ASP A 187 -5.91 -16.34 9.36
CA ASP A 187 -7.27 -16.80 9.06
C ASP A 187 -8.35 -16.18 9.95
N LYS A 188 -8.00 -15.72 11.15
CA LYS A 188 -8.93 -15.00 12.05
C LYS A 188 -8.87 -13.49 11.84
N LEU A 189 -7.70 -12.94 11.50
CA LEU A 189 -7.56 -11.51 11.27
C LEU A 189 -8.20 -11.06 9.94
N ARG A 190 -8.15 -11.89 8.89
CA ARG A 190 -8.72 -11.57 7.58
C ARG A 190 -10.25 -11.35 7.65
N PRO A 191 -11.07 -12.28 8.16
CA PRO A 191 -12.51 -12.06 8.24
C PRO A 191 -12.87 -10.89 9.16
N LEU A 192 -12.09 -10.66 10.23
CA LEU A 192 -12.30 -9.49 11.09
C LEU A 192 -12.05 -8.17 10.35
N ARG A 193 -10.95 -8.08 9.57
CA ARG A 193 -10.69 -6.93 8.69
C ARG A 193 -11.80 -6.77 7.66
N ASP A 194 -12.17 -7.86 6.97
CA ASP A 194 -13.16 -7.80 5.90
C ASP A 194 -14.53 -7.40 6.46
N ALA A 195 -14.88 -7.83 7.68
CA ALA A 195 -16.09 -7.42 8.37
C ALA A 195 -16.10 -5.92 8.74
N LEU A 196 -14.94 -5.36 9.11
CA LEU A 196 -14.75 -3.92 9.31
C LEU A 196 -14.89 -3.13 8.00
N VAL A 197 -14.27 -3.62 6.91
CA VAL A 197 -14.35 -2.98 5.58
C VAL A 197 -15.77 -3.01 5.04
N ALA A 198 -16.49 -4.11 5.25
CA ALA A 198 -17.89 -4.26 4.86
C ALA A 198 -18.89 -3.55 5.81
N ASP A 199 -18.41 -2.88 6.86
CA ASP A 199 -19.23 -2.25 7.92
C ASP A 199 -20.24 -3.19 8.60
N THR A 200 -19.95 -4.49 8.54
CA THR A 200 -20.72 -5.52 9.26
C THR A 200 -20.33 -5.55 10.73
N PHE A 201 -19.05 -5.26 11.04
CA PHE A 201 -18.52 -5.12 12.38
C PHE A 201 -18.45 -3.64 12.79
N ARG A 202 -19.44 -3.17 13.55
CA ARG A 202 -19.59 -1.74 13.87
C ARG A 202 -20.03 -1.45 15.30
N TRP A 203 -19.73 -0.24 15.73
CA TRP A 203 -20.15 0.30 17.03
C TRP A 203 -21.53 0.95 16.89
N GLU A 204 -22.51 0.45 17.65
CA GLU A 204 -23.85 1.03 17.72
C GLU A 204 -24.14 1.59 19.12
N PRO A 205 -24.85 2.74 19.20
CA PRO A 205 -25.26 3.29 20.48
C PRO A 205 -26.22 2.33 21.18
N MET A 206 -25.90 1.98 22.42
CA MET A 206 -26.73 1.11 23.25
C MET A 206 -27.97 1.87 23.72
N LEU A 207 -29.14 1.21 23.67
CA LEU A 207 -30.36 1.72 24.27
C LEU A 207 -30.18 1.96 25.78
N ASP A 208 -30.80 3.01 26.31
CA ASP A 208 -30.66 3.37 27.74
C ASP A 208 -31.12 2.26 28.69
N ALA A 209 -32.16 1.50 28.30
CA ALA A 209 -32.63 0.34 29.06
C ALA A 209 -31.55 -0.76 29.14
N HIS A 210 -30.90 -1.09 28.02
CA HIS A 210 -29.80 -2.06 27.97
C HIS A 210 -28.60 -1.57 28.77
N ARG A 211 -28.32 -0.26 28.73
CA ARG A 211 -27.23 0.34 29.50
C ARG A 211 -27.48 0.23 31.00
N ALA A 212 -28.70 0.49 31.46
CA ALA A 212 -29.08 0.35 32.87
C ALA A 212 -28.98 -1.10 33.35
N GLU A 213 -29.46 -2.05 32.54
CA GLU A 213 -29.38 -3.47 32.85
C GLU A 213 -27.92 -3.96 32.90
N HIS A 214 -27.10 -3.56 31.91
CA HIS A 214 -25.68 -3.90 31.87
C HIS A 214 -24.92 -3.31 33.06
N ALA A 215 -25.16 -2.04 33.39
CA ALA A 215 -24.57 -1.40 34.58
C ALA A 215 -24.97 -2.11 35.88
N ALA A 216 -26.22 -2.56 36.00
CA ALA A 216 -26.68 -3.34 37.15
C ALA A 216 -25.98 -4.71 37.23
N LYS A 217 -25.78 -5.39 36.10
CA LYS A 217 -25.03 -6.66 36.03
C LYS A 217 -23.56 -6.48 36.42
N VAL A 218 -22.91 -5.42 35.93
CA VAL A 218 -21.52 -5.10 36.29
C VAL A 218 -21.40 -4.78 37.79
N ALA A 219 -22.34 -4.02 38.36
CA ALA A 219 -22.38 -3.71 39.78
C ALA A 219 -22.58 -4.96 40.64
N ALA A 220 -23.47 -5.87 40.23
CA ALA A 220 -23.70 -7.14 40.93
C ALA A 220 -22.50 -8.09 40.83
N GLY A 221 -21.88 -8.20 39.65
CA GLY A 221 -20.71 -9.05 39.42
C GLY A 221 -19.44 -8.56 40.12
N ALA A 222 -19.26 -7.24 40.24
CA ALA A 222 -18.16 -6.65 40.99
C ALA A 222 -18.19 -7.01 42.49
N ALA A 223 -19.36 -7.29 43.05
CA ALA A 223 -19.49 -7.74 44.44
C ALA A 223 -19.03 -9.20 44.64
N GLY A 224 -19.00 -10.03 43.59
CA GLY A 224 -18.80 -11.48 43.72
C GLY A 224 -17.35 -11.97 43.68
N THR A 225 -16.45 -11.30 42.94
CA THR A 225 -15.16 -11.97 42.60
C THR A 225 -13.99 -11.02 42.37
N VAL A 226 -13.93 -9.89 43.08
CA VAL A 226 -12.65 -9.16 43.16
C VAL A 226 -11.72 -9.99 44.04
N LYS A 227 -10.97 -10.92 43.41
CA LYS A 227 -9.83 -11.59 44.05
C LYS A 227 -9.00 -10.49 44.69
N LYS A 228 -9.00 -10.44 46.02
CA LYS A 228 -8.28 -9.44 46.83
C LYS A 228 -6.87 -9.38 46.26
N LYS A 229 -6.54 -8.30 45.54
CA LYS A 229 -5.28 -8.18 44.82
C LYS A 229 -4.20 -8.37 45.88
N LYS A 230 -3.39 -9.43 45.75
CA LYS A 230 -2.40 -9.82 46.75
C LYS A 230 -1.64 -8.56 47.15
N GLU A 231 -1.77 -8.20 48.43
CA GLU A 231 -1.14 -7.00 48.94
C GLU A 231 0.34 -7.11 48.64
N ARG A 232 0.88 -6.11 47.94
CA ARG A 232 2.28 -6.17 47.53
C ARG A 232 3.11 -6.23 48.81
N SER A 233 4.07 -7.14 48.89
CA SER A 233 4.86 -7.41 50.11
C SER A 233 5.74 -6.25 50.57
N ASP A 234 5.78 -5.17 49.78
CA ASP A 234 6.49 -3.92 49.99
C ASP A 234 5.55 -2.79 50.46
N LYS A 235 4.23 -3.00 50.48
CA LYS A 235 3.28 -1.99 50.93
C LYS A 235 3.48 -1.74 52.43
N GLY A 236 4.02 -0.56 52.75
CA GLY A 236 4.34 -0.12 54.11
C GLY A 236 5.82 -0.25 54.51
N LYS A 237 6.68 -0.81 53.65
CA LYS A 237 8.12 -0.88 53.93
C LYS A 237 8.82 0.37 53.43
N THR A 238 9.75 0.87 54.24
CA THR A 238 10.61 1.98 53.82
C THR A 238 11.49 1.55 52.64
N ARG A 239 11.96 2.52 51.84
CA ARG A 239 12.74 2.25 50.64
C ARG A 239 13.99 1.41 50.94
N ASP A 240 14.59 1.61 52.10
CA ASP A 240 15.81 0.91 52.53
C ASP A 240 15.49 -0.53 52.98
N GLU A 241 14.38 -0.76 53.66
CA GLU A 241 13.91 -2.11 54.01
C GLU A 241 13.51 -2.92 52.77
N ALA A 242 12.91 -2.28 51.77
CA ALA A 242 12.59 -2.92 50.51
C ALA A 242 13.85 -3.30 49.72
N ALA A 243 14.91 -2.47 49.80
CA ALA A 243 16.21 -2.76 49.20
C ALA A 243 16.92 -3.92 49.92
N ALA A 244 16.95 -3.90 51.25
CA ALA A 244 17.51 -4.97 52.07
C ALA A 244 16.78 -6.31 51.86
N LEU A 245 15.45 -6.30 51.74
CA LEU A 245 14.67 -7.52 51.46
C LEU A 245 14.95 -8.08 50.05
N ARG A 246 15.24 -7.21 49.07
CA ARG A 246 15.67 -7.60 47.73
C ARG A 246 17.07 -8.19 47.72
N GLU A 247 17.96 -7.67 48.54
CA GLU A 247 19.33 -8.18 48.68
C GLU A 247 19.35 -9.53 49.41
N LYS A 248 18.56 -9.68 50.47
CA LYS A 248 18.44 -10.93 51.23
C LYS A 248 17.90 -12.08 50.37
N ARG A 249 16.95 -11.81 49.47
CA ARG A 249 16.47 -12.81 48.48
C ARG A 249 17.51 -13.23 47.46
N LYS A 250 18.53 -12.40 47.17
CA LYS A 250 19.62 -12.79 46.26
C LYS A 250 20.63 -13.74 46.92
N LEU A 251 20.71 -13.72 48.25
CA LEU A 251 21.63 -14.57 49.02
C LEU A 251 21.02 -15.94 49.36
N ASP A 252 19.68 -16.04 49.39
CA ASP A 252 18.95 -17.27 49.76
C ASP A 252 18.61 -18.17 48.56
N ASP A 253 18.73 -17.68 47.32
CA ASP A 253 18.59 -18.48 46.08
C ASP A 253 19.91 -19.22 45.71
N GLY A 254 20.81 -19.39 46.68
CA GLY A 254 22.20 -19.78 46.48
C GLY A 254 22.61 -21.12 47.10
N ASP A 255 21.76 -22.15 47.12
CA ASP A 255 22.23 -23.55 47.25
C ASP A 255 21.16 -24.60 46.90
N GLY A 256 20.38 -24.33 45.84
CA GLY A 256 19.43 -25.30 45.30
C GLY A 256 19.96 -25.90 44.01
N GLU A 257 20.53 -27.10 44.10
CA GLU A 257 20.83 -27.96 42.95
C GLU A 257 19.64 -28.05 41.98
N ASP A 258 19.98 -27.96 40.70
CA ASP A 258 19.27 -28.53 39.54
C ASP A 258 17.73 -28.33 39.47
N GLY A 259 17.33 -27.10 39.11
CA GLY A 259 15.93 -26.77 38.82
C GLY A 259 15.82 -25.64 37.82
N GLY A 260 16.22 -25.91 36.57
CA GLY A 260 16.37 -24.94 35.49
C GLY A 260 15.24 -23.92 35.32
N LYS A 261 15.46 -22.70 35.80
CA LYS A 261 14.78 -21.50 35.28
C LYS A 261 15.62 -20.88 34.18
N LYS A 262 15.50 -21.46 32.98
CA LYS A 262 16.00 -20.90 31.72
C LYS A 262 15.40 -19.51 31.53
N LYS A 263 16.17 -18.47 31.87
CA LYS A 263 16.07 -17.20 31.16
C LYS A 263 16.21 -17.57 29.69
N ARG A 264 15.16 -17.36 28.88
CA ARG A 264 15.22 -17.42 27.42
C ARG A 264 16.16 -16.31 26.92
N ALA A 265 17.46 -16.44 27.20
CA ALA A 265 18.46 -16.00 26.25
C ALA A 265 18.20 -16.85 25.01
N LYS A 266 18.06 -16.21 23.85
CA LYS A 266 18.16 -16.90 22.57
C LYS A 266 19.53 -17.59 22.55
N HIS A 267 19.57 -18.85 22.96
CA HIS A 267 20.70 -19.73 22.75
C HIS A 267 20.69 -20.00 21.25
N THR A 268 21.53 -19.28 20.52
CA THR A 268 21.98 -19.75 19.22
C THR A 268 22.78 -21.01 19.52
N ASP A 269 22.24 -22.19 19.18
CA ASP A 269 23.00 -23.42 19.21
C ASP A 269 24.20 -23.25 18.28
N LEU A 270 25.36 -23.04 18.91
CA LEU A 270 26.66 -23.00 18.24
C LEU A 270 27.36 -24.36 18.35
N SER A 271 26.62 -25.44 18.60
CA SER A 271 27.14 -26.79 18.85
C SER A 271 27.79 -27.46 17.62
N GLY A 272 28.05 -26.71 16.55
CA GLY A 272 28.74 -27.17 15.35
C GLY A 272 29.84 -26.22 14.85
N TYR A 273 30.17 -25.16 15.60
CA TYR A 273 31.22 -24.23 15.20
C TYR A 273 32.54 -24.61 15.85
N THR A 274 33.60 -24.58 15.05
CA THR A 274 34.97 -24.67 15.56
C THR A 274 35.28 -23.47 16.45
N GLU A 275 36.25 -23.61 17.37
CA GLU A 275 36.65 -22.52 18.27
C GLU A 275 36.99 -21.24 17.49
N GLU A 276 37.57 -21.37 16.29
CA GLU A 276 37.94 -20.27 15.42
C GLU A 276 36.72 -19.52 14.85
N GLU A 277 35.68 -20.25 14.43
CA GLU A 277 34.43 -19.64 13.94
C GLU A 277 33.64 -18.97 15.06
N SER A 278 33.67 -19.53 16.27
CA SER A 278 33.05 -18.91 17.44
C SER A 278 33.73 -17.57 17.79
N ALA A 279 35.06 -17.51 17.70
CA ALA A 279 35.83 -16.29 17.91
C ALA A 279 35.56 -15.23 16.83
N ALA A 280 35.43 -15.65 15.57
CA ALA A 280 35.07 -14.76 14.46
C ALA A 280 33.68 -14.12 14.66
N HIS A 281 32.68 -14.91 15.08
CA HIS A 281 31.32 -14.43 15.31
C HIS A 281 31.24 -13.44 16.50
N VAL A 282 32.05 -13.67 17.56
CA VAL A 282 32.18 -12.71 18.67
C VAL A 282 32.80 -11.40 18.20
N ARG A 283 33.89 -11.44 17.42
CA ARG A 283 34.55 -10.25 16.86
C ARG A 283 33.60 -9.44 15.96
N GLU A 284 32.83 -10.11 15.10
CA GLU A 284 31.85 -9.44 14.23
C GLU A 284 30.75 -8.76 15.05
N ARG A 285 30.25 -9.43 16.09
CA ARG A 285 29.22 -8.87 16.98
C ARG A 285 29.73 -7.62 17.71
N GLU A 286 30.98 -7.62 18.16
CA GLU A 286 31.60 -6.44 18.77
C GLU A 286 31.84 -5.31 17.77
N ALA A 287 32.31 -5.63 16.56
CA ALA A 287 32.48 -4.67 15.48
C ALA A 287 31.15 -4.00 15.11
N ARG A 288 30.05 -4.78 15.06
CA ARG A 288 28.70 -4.27 14.81
C ARG A 288 28.22 -3.33 15.93
N LYS A 289 28.48 -3.67 17.20
CA LYS A 289 28.19 -2.77 18.34
C LYS A 289 28.98 -1.46 18.25
N LYS A 290 30.28 -1.52 17.95
CA LYS A 290 31.12 -0.31 17.74
C LYS A 290 30.61 0.53 16.57
N ARG A 291 30.20 -0.09 15.45
CA ARG A 291 29.63 0.63 14.29
C ARG A 291 28.32 1.35 14.66
N GLN A 292 27.43 0.70 15.41
CA GLN A 292 26.19 1.33 15.90
C GLN A 292 26.46 2.49 16.87
N GLN A 293 27.46 2.37 17.75
CA GLN A 293 27.88 3.48 18.62
C GLN A 293 28.45 4.66 17.83
N ARG A 294 29.25 4.42 16.78
CA ARG A 294 29.78 5.49 15.92
C ARG A 294 28.67 6.21 15.13
N VAL A 295 27.68 5.48 14.63
CA VAL A 295 26.51 6.07 13.96
C VAL A 295 25.70 6.92 14.94
N ARG A 296 25.47 6.44 16.16
CA ARG A 296 24.81 7.24 17.21
C ARG A 296 25.60 8.50 17.57
N LYS A 297 26.92 8.39 17.72
CA LYS A 297 27.78 9.54 18.06
C LYS A 297 27.81 10.58 16.94
N ARG A 298 27.84 10.15 15.67
CA ARG A 298 27.77 11.06 14.51
C ARG A 298 26.37 11.64 14.26
N GLY A 299 25.31 10.90 14.56
CA GLY A 299 23.93 11.37 14.45
C GLY A 299 23.57 12.46 15.46
N VAL A 300 24.31 12.56 16.57
CA VAL A 300 24.17 13.64 17.56
C VAL A 300 24.90 14.91 17.12
N GLU A 301 25.90 14.81 16.24
CA GLU A 301 26.71 15.95 15.79
C GLU A 301 26.06 16.74 14.64
N TYR A 302 24.95 16.27 14.07
CA TYR A 302 24.30 16.90 12.90
C TYR A 302 23.00 17.64 13.21
N VAL A 303 22.58 17.75 14.48
CA VAL A 303 21.33 18.41 14.88
C VAL A 303 21.55 19.76 15.59
N SER A 304 22.80 20.22 15.74
CA SER A 304 23.09 21.54 16.29
C SER A 304 24.18 22.26 15.50
N ALA A 305 23.84 22.77 14.31
CA ALA A 305 24.55 23.87 13.67
C ALA A 305 23.70 24.49 12.56
N ASP A 306 22.68 25.27 12.94
CA ASP A 306 22.32 26.44 12.16
C ASP A 306 23.55 27.37 12.13
N GLY A 307 24.06 27.67 10.94
CA GLY A 307 25.00 28.77 10.71
C GLY A 307 26.33 28.40 10.04
N GLY A 308 26.40 28.63 8.72
CA GLY A 308 27.62 29.05 8.03
C GLY A 308 28.68 27.98 7.74
N GLY A 309 28.57 27.30 6.60
CA GLY A 309 29.65 26.49 6.07
C GLY A 309 30.77 27.35 5.44
N PRO A 310 32.07 27.11 5.74
CA PRO A 310 33.17 27.80 5.08
C PRO A 310 33.54 27.14 3.75
N ALA A 311 33.81 28.00 2.77
CA ALA A 311 34.29 27.66 1.44
C ALA A 311 35.62 26.88 1.48
N ARG A 312 35.63 25.67 0.92
CA ARG A 312 36.87 24.92 0.68
C ARG A 312 37.47 25.28 -0.67
N LYS A 313 38.60 25.98 -0.63
CA LYS A 313 39.54 26.18 -1.75
C LYS A 313 40.06 24.81 -2.21
N ARG A 314 39.79 24.44 -3.46
CA ARG A 314 40.47 23.32 -4.13
C ARG A 314 41.84 23.82 -4.63
N LYS A 315 42.90 23.25 -4.06
CA LYS A 315 44.28 23.42 -4.49
C LYS A 315 44.51 22.49 -5.69
N LYS A 316 44.90 23.08 -6.81
CA LYS A 316 45.34 22.41 -8.04
C LYS A 316 46.70 21.76 -7.74
N ALA A 317 46.82 20.44 -7.92
CA ALA A 317 48.09 19.73 -7.91
C ALA A 317 48.33 19.20 -9.32
N GLU A 318 49.41 19.69 -9.92
CA GLU A 318 50.04 19.14 -11.11
C GLU A 318 50.97 18.00 -10.69
N GLU A 319 50.89 16.89 -11.40
CA GLU A 319 51.89 15.82 -11.59
C GLU A 319 51.25 14.93 -12.68
N GLY A 320 51.85 14.57 -13.81
CA GLY A 320 53.24 14.61 -14.25
C GLY A 320 53.71 13.19 -14.60
N GLY A 321 53.76 12.86 -15.90
CA GLY A 321 54.39 11.65 -16.49
C GLY A 321 53.48 10.43 -16.63
N GLY A 322 53.51 9.62 -17.69
CA GLY A 322 54.37 9.51 -18.88
C GLY A 322 54.08 8.16 -19.58
N GLY A 323 54.35 8.05 -20.88
CA GLY A 323 54.16 6.86 -21.72
C GLY A 323 53.17 7.15 -22.86
N ASP A 324 53.56 7.53 -24.08
CA ASP A 324 54.51 6.98 -25.07
C ASP A 324 53.95 5.79 -25.88
N GLU A 325 54.18 5.88 -27.20
CA GLU A 325 53.77 5.03 -28.33
C GLU A 325 52.26 5.05 -28.67
N GLY A 326 51.77 5.36 -29.88
CA GLY A 326 52.34 5.51 -31.21
C GLY A 326 51.20 5.19 -32.20
N GLY A 327 51.03 5.94 -33.28
CA GLY A 327 50.02 5.61 -34.29
C GLY A 327 49.53 6.79 -35.12
N ASP A 328 50.23 7.03 -36.23
CA ASP A 328 49.89 7.93 -37.32
C ASP A 328 48.47 7.75 -37.86
N SER A 329 47.79 8.87 -38.16
CA SER A 329 47.07 9.03 -39.44
C SER A 329 46.70 10.50 -39.65
N GLU A 330 47.20 11.01 -40.78
CA GLU A 330 47.01 12.35 -41.32
C GLU A 330 45.58 12.59 -41.81
N SER A 331 45.08 13.80 -41.58
CA SER A 331 44.27 14.68 -42.47
C SER A 331 43.59 15.71 -41.54
N GLY A 332 43.88 17.00 -41.61
CA GLY A 332 43.88 17.84 -42.80
C GLY A 332 42.56 18.61 -42.81
N GLY A 333 42.54 19.82 -42.25
CA GLY A 333 41.34 20.64 -42.17
C GLY A 333 41.52 21.92 -41.36
N GLU A 334 42.13 22.92 -42.00
CA GLU A 334 42.25 24.29 -41.54
C GLU A 334 40.87 24.97 -41.41
N GLY A 335 40.72 25.82 -40.39
CA GLY A 335 39.48 26.55 -40.11
C GLY A 335 39.67 27.50 -38.94
N GLU A 336 40.47 28.53 -39.18
CA GLU A 336 40.77 29.65 -38.30
C GLU A 336 39.57 30.60 -38.20
N GLU A 337 38.94 30.76 -37.04
CA GLU A 337 38.14 31.96 -36.73
C GLU A 337 38.26 32.36 -35.25
N ALA A 338 38.64 33.61 -35.04
CA ALA A 338 38.93 34.26 -33.76
C ALA A 338 37.66 34.76 -33.03
N PRO A 339 37.73 35.06 -31.72
CA PRO A 339 36.54 35.12 -30.86
C PRO A 339 35.97 36.54 -30.68
N VAL A 340 34.65 36.68 -30.85
CA VAL A 340 33.88 37.87 -30.45
C VAL A 340 33.45 37.77 -28.99
N LYS A 341 34.11 38.54 -28.12
CA LYS A 341 33.69 38.76 -26.73
C LYS A 341 32.49 39.73 -26.70
N LYS A 342 31.29 39.25 -26.37
CA LYS A 342 30.18 40.09 -25.91
C LYS A 342 29.81 39.72 -24.46
N LYS A 343 30.18 40.60 -23.52
CA LYS A 343 29.71 40.57 -22.13
C LYS A 343 28.26 41.07 -22.10
N ALA A 344 27.30 40.19 -21.92
CA ALA A 344 25.93 40.56 -21.54
C ALA A 344 25.84 40.71 -20.02
N LYS A 345 25.43 41.91 -19.59
CA LYS A 345 25.23 42.32 -18.20
C LYS A 345 23.79 41.94 -17.81
N LEU A 346 23.63 40.91 -16.98
CA LEU A 346 22.33 40.56 -16.37
C LEU A 346 22.03 41.52 -15.20
N PRO A 347 20.83 42.12 -15.10
CA PRO A 347 20.42 42.88 -13.93
C PRO A 347 20.01 41.94 -12.78
N GLY A 348 20.31 42.40 -11.56
CA GLY A 348 20.18 41.66 -10.32
C GLY A 348 18.75 41.23 -9.99
N ARG A 349 18.63 40.03 -9.40
CA ARG A 349 17.39 39.60 -8.73
C ARG A 349 17.42 40.09 -7.28
N GLY A 350 16.44 40.93 -6.99
CA GLY A 350 16.13 41.43 -5.66
C GLY A 350 15.65 40.33 -4.72
N ARG A 351 15.84 40.62 -3.44
CA ARG A 351 15.38 39.84 -2.29
C ARG A 351 13.89 40.10 -2.03
N GLY A 352 13.24 39.09 -1.46
CA GLY A 352 12.05 39.25 -0.61
C GLY A 352 10.73 38.99 -1.32
N CYS A 353 10.00 37.97 -0.89
CA CYS A 353 8.96 38.12 0.14
C CYS A 353 8.33 36.74 0.38
N GLY A 354 8.12 36.39 1.65
CA GLY A 354 7.35 35.20 2.01
C GLY A 354 5.86 35.46 1.77
N ILE A 355 5.18 34.49 1.17
CA ILE A 355 3.72 34.38 1.25
C ILE A 355 3.37 32.91 1.45
N VAL A 356 2.75 32.66 2.60
CA VAL A 356 2.08 31.42 2.95
C VAL A 356 0.73 31.43 2.23
N SER A 357 0.54 30.56 1.24
CA SER A 357 -0.78 30.37 0.60
C SER A 357 -1.25 28.94 0.79
N ARG A 358 -2.13 28.77 1.77
CA ARG A 358 -2.95 27.59 2.01
C ARG A 358 -4.11 27.62 1.00
N ALA A 359 -4.00 26.86 -0.08
CA ALA A 359 -5.11 26.70 -1.03
C ALA A 359 -6.09 25.65 -0.49
N THR A 360 -7.26 26.11 -0.06
CA THR A 360 -8.45 25.27 0.14
C THR A 360 -9.11 25.06 -1.22
N ILE A 361 -9.17 23.82 -1.71
CA ILE A 361 -9.98 23.47 -2.87
C ILE A 361 -11.41 23.26 -2.38
N SER A 362 -12.25 24.27 -2.58
CA SER A 362 -13.70 24.17 -2.47
C SER A 362 -14.26 23.52 -3.73
N HIS A 363 -14.81 22.32 -3.62
CA HIS A 363 -15.71 21.77 -4.63
C HIS A 363 -17.03 22.56 -4.57
N SER A 364 -17.30 23.38 -5.58
CA SER A 364 -18.62 23.93 -5.83
C SER A 364 -19.35 23.03 -6.81
N ASP A 365 -20.46 22.45 -6.37
CA ASP A 365 -21.46 21.77 -7.17
C ASP A 365 -22.01 22.71 -8.25
N ALA A 366 -21.85 22.32 -9.52
CA ALA A 366 -22.53 22.94 -10.64
C ALA A 366 -23.57 21.96 -11.16
N GLU A 367 -24.83 22.22 -10.77
CA GLU A 367 -26.02 21.55 -11.27
C GLU A 367 -26.13 21.71 -12.79
N TYR A 368 -26.20 20.59 -13.50
CA TYR A 368 -26.44 20.54 -14.93
C TYR A 368 -27.95 20.48 -15.18
N ALA A 369 -28.55 21.60 -15.60
CA ALA A 369 -29.94 21.66 -16.03
C ALA A 369 -30.07 21.20 -17.50
N PRO A 370 -31.04 20.33 -17.86
CA PRO A 370 -31.22 19.92 -19.25
C PRO A 370 -31.97 20.98 -20.07
N ALA A 371 -31.46 21.21 -21.28
CA ALA A 371 -32.01 22.12 -22.27
C ALA A 371 -33.40 21.67 -22.78
N LYS A 372 -34.29 22.65 -22.94
CA LYS A 372 -35.62 22.49 -23.53
C LYS A 372 -35.49 22.37 -25.05
N GLU A 373 -35.91 21.22 -25.58
CA GLU A 373 -36.05 21.00 -27.02
C GLU A 373 -37.40 21.57 -27.49
N LYS A 374 -37.34 22.55 -28.40
CA LYS A 374 -38.48 23.06 -29.15
C LYS A 374 -38.21 22.84 -30.63
N GLY A 375 -39.10 22.09 -31.28
CA GLY A 375 -39.60 22.49 -32.60
C GLY A 375 -39.52 21.47 -33.73
N LYS A 376 -40.73 21.16 -34.20
CA LYS A 376 -41.18 21.19 -35.61
C LYS A 376 -40.96 19.95 -36.50
N ALA A 377 -42.12 19.44 -36.92
CA ALA A 377 -42.61 19.33 -38.30
C ALA A 377 -42.73 17.94 -38.94
N LYS A 378 -43.99 17.69 -39.36
CA LYS A 378 -44.57 16.83 -40.42
C LYS A 378 -43.63 16.51 -41.60
N PRO A 379 -43.77 15.34 -42.24
CA PRO A 379 -44.62 15.21 -43.46
C PRO A 379 -45.49 13.93 -43.44
N ALA A 380 -46.71 13.94 -43.97
CA ALA A 380 -47.14 13.79 -45.38
C ALA A 380 -47.11 12.32 -45.85
N ALA A 381 -48.30 11.84 -46.20
CA ALA A 381 -48.61 10.54 -46.79
C ALA A 381 -48.62 10.66 -48.32
N GLN A 382 -48.10 9.64 -49.02
CA GLN A 382 -48.34 9.26 -50.42
C GLN A 382 -48.09 7.73 -50.52
N GLU A 383 -49.10 6.95 -50.92
CA GLU A 383 -49.26 6.30 -52.25
C GLU A 383 -48.24 5.16 -52.45
N GLU A 384 -48.64 3.89 -52.28
CA GLU A 384 -49.11 2.99 -53.36
C GLU A 384 -48.30 3.10 -54.65
N GLU A 385 -47.38 2.15 -54.89
CA GLU A 385 -47.18 1.50 -56.20
C GLU A 385 -46.67 0.06 -55.97
N ASP A 386 -47.37 -0.88 -56.59
CA ASP A 386 -46.94 -2.25 -56.87
C ASP A 386 -45.74 -2.23 -57.82
N GLU A 387 -44.68 -3.00 -57.57
CA GLU A 387 -43.85 -3.48 -58.67
C GLU A 387 -43.16 -4.83 -58.41
N GLU A 388 -43.39 -5.65 -59.42
CA GLU A 388 -42.95 -6.98 -59.78
C GLU A 388 -41.42 -7.25 -59.74
N SER A 389 -41.11 -8.51 -59.47
CA SER A 389 -40.10 -9.31 -60.18
C SER A 389 -38.66 -9.44 -59.63
N SER A 390 -38.20 -10.70 -59.75
CA SER A 390 -36.84 -11.12 -60.14
C SER A 390 -35.85 -11.56 -59.05
N ASP A 391 -35.85 -12.88 -58.83
CA ASP A 391 -34.70 -13.70 -58.40
C ASP A 391 -33.38 -13.30 -59.09
N PRO A 392 -32.24 -13.53 -58.41
CA PRO A 392 -31.24 -14.35 -59.07
C PRO A 392 -30.53 -15.39 -58.17
N ASP A 393 -30.51 -16.61 -58.71
CA ASP A 393 -29.40 -17.57 -58.79
C ASP A 393 -28.35 -17.64 -57.66
N VAL A 394 -28.46 -18.70 -56.86
CA VAL A 394 -27.38 -19.21 -56.00
C VAL A 394 -26.71 -20.40 -56.70
N PRO A 395 -25.42 -20.33 -57.08
CA PRO A 395 -24.73 -21.48 -57.66
C PRO A 395 -24.34 -22.52 -56.60
N ARG A 396 -24.75 -23.76 -56.87
CA ARG A 396 -24.29 -25.02 -56.26
C ARG A 396 -22.76 -25.09 -56.21
N SER A 397 -22.21 -25.14 -55.00
CA SER A 397 -20.82 -25.58 -54.79
C SER A 397 -20.78 -27.10 -54.59
N THR A 398 -20.02 -27.74 -55.47
CA THR A 398 -19.79 -29.17 -55.61
C THR A 398 -18.83 -29.72 -54.55
N LEU A 399 -19.25 -30.81 -53.90
CA LEU A 399 -18.39 -31.76 -53.17
C LEU A 399 -17.37 -32.41 -54.11
N PRO A 400 -16.10 -32.58 -53.73
CA PRO A 400 -15.25 -33.58 -54.34
C PRO A 400 -15.29 -34.91 -53.58
N HIS A 401 -15.43 -35.92 -54.42
CA HIS A 401 -15.48 -37.35 -54.23
C HIS A 401 -14.18 -37.92 -53.65
N GLN A 402 -14.32 -39.06 -52.98
CA GLN A 402 -13.23 -39.85 -52.40
C GLN A 402 -12.22 -40.33 -53.46
N GLN A 403 -10.95 -40.44 -53.05
CA GLN A 403 -10.02 -41.40 -53.65
C GLN A 403 -9.47 -42.33 -52.57
N LYS A 404 -9.63 -43.61 -52.87
CA LYS A 404 -9.19 -44.80 -52.15
C LYS A 404 -8.02 -45.39 -52.96
N MET A 405 -7.18 -46.16 -52.27
CA MET A 405 -6.21 -47.17 -52.76
C MET A 405 -4.75 -46.71 -52.88
N PRO A 406 -3.76 -47.63 -52.83
CA PRO A 406 -3.84 -49.06 -52.47
C PRO A 406 -3.38 -49.37 -51.03
#